data_AF-A0A2M7SKG3-F1
#
_entry.id   AF-A0A2M7SKG3-F1
#
_cell.length_a   1.000
_cell.length_b   1.000
_cell.length_c   1.000
_cell.angle_alpha   90.00
_cell.angle_beta   90.00
_cell.angle_gamma   90.00
#
_symmetry.space_group_name_H-M   'P 1'
#
loop_
_entity.id
_entity.type
_entity.pdbx_description
1 polymer ?
#
loop_
_entity_poly.entity_id
_entity_poly.type
_entity_poly.pdbx_seq_one_letter_code
_entity_poly.pdbx_strand_id
1 'polypeptide(L)' 'MDFAFTEEQEILRKMARDFLAKEFPKTLVREMEEDPIGFRPDIWKKMAELGWMGLIIPE' A
#
# COMPACT_ATOMS: atom_id res chain seq x y z
N MET A 1 -18.69 5.16 22.21
CA MET A 1 -17.33 5.06 21.63
C MET A 1 -17.51 5.12 20.13
N ASP A 2 -16.81 6.03 19.46
CA ASP A 2 -16.85 6.14 18.01
C ASP A 2 -15.70 5.32 17.42
N PHE A 3 -16.00 4.52 16.40
CA PHE A 3 -15.07 3.65 15.70
C PHE A 3 -14.91 4.04 14.23
N ALA A 4 -15.51 5.16 13.82
CA ALA A 4 -15.27 5.73 12.51
C ALA A 4 -13.80 6.13 12.35
N PHE A 5 -13.29 5.99 11.14
CA PHE A 5 -11.99 6.53 10.78
C PHE A 5 -12.02 8.06 10.86
N THR A 6 -10.88 8.65 11.22
CA THR A 6 -10.68 10.09 11.05
C THR A 6 -10.64 10.45 9.56
N GLU A 7 -10.79 11.72 9.24
CA GLU A 7 -10.68 12.22 7.86
C GLU A 7 -9.34 11.86 7.23
N GLU A 8 -8.24 12.02 7.98
CA GLU A 8 -6.89 11.64 7.53
C GLU A 8 -6.77 10.15 7.25
N GLN A 9 -7.36 9.30 8.10
CA GLN A 9 -7.38 7.86 7.90
C GLN A 9 -8.19 7.46 6.65
N GLU A 10 -9.30 8.14 6.36
CA GLU A 10 -10.06 7.91 5.13
C GLU A 10 -9.29 8.35 3.88
N ILE A 11 -8.60 9.48 3.93
CA ILE A 11 -7.72 9.94 2.85
C ILE A 11 -6.62 8.91 2.58
N LEU A 12 -5.92 8.45 3.63
CA LEU A 12 -4.88 7.44 3.52
C LEU A 12 -5.42 6.12 2.94
N ARG A 13 -6.57 5.67 3.44
CA ARG A 13 -7.25 4.46 2.97
C ARG A 13 -7.60 4.54 1.48
N LYS A 14 -8.12 5.68 1.02
CA LYS A 14 -8.43 5.90 -0.40
C LYS A 14 -7.17 5.87 -1.25
N MET A 15 -6.12 6.60 -0.86
CA MET A 15 -4.83 6.61 -1.56
C MET A 15 -4.23 5.21 -1.66
N ALA A 16 -4.24 4.44 -0.56
CA ALA A 16 -3.72 3.08 -0.55
C ALA A 16 -4.51 2.16 -1.49
N ARG A 17 -5.85 2.25 -1.47
CA ARG A 17 -6.72 1.49 -2.38
C ARG A 17 -6.43 1.78 -3.84
N ASP A 18 -6.38 3.06 -4.21
CA ASP A 18 -6.18 3.48 -5.60
C ASP A 18 -4.78 3.09 -6.11
N PHE A 19 -3.76 3.24 -5.25
CA PHE A 19 -2.39 2.81 -5.55
C PHE A 19 -2.32 1.29 -5.79
N LEU A 20 -2.84 0.48 -4.86
CA LEU A 20 -2.78 -0.99 -4.98
C LEU A 20 -3.57 -1.48 -6.19
N ALA A 21 -4.74 -0.91 -6.47
CA ALA A 21 -5.53 -1.26 -7.65
C ALA A 21 -4.79 -0.99 -8.97
N LYS A 22 -3.96 0.06 -9.01
CA LYS A 22 -3.14 0.42 -10.17
C LYS A 22 -1.88 -0.44 -10.29
N GLU A 23 -1.17 -0.65 -9.20
CA GLU A 23 0.16 -1.29 -9.20
C GLU A 23 0.09 -2.82 -9.16
N PHE A 24 -1.02 -3.41 -8.67
CA PHE A 24 -1.23 -4.86 -8.59
C PHE A 24 -2.39 -5.34 -9.49
N PRO A 25 -2.22 -5.35 -10.82
CA PRO A 25 -3.20 -6.01 -11.70
C PRO A 25 -3.26 -7.51 -11.39
N LYS A 26 -4.42 -8.14 -11.64
CA LYS A 26 -4.64 -9.57 -11.34
C LYS A 26 -3.60 -10.52 -11.94
N THR A 27 -3.03 -10.16 -13.09
CA THR A 27 -1.95 -10.94 -13.73
C THR A 27 -0.68 -10.92 -12.89
N LEU A 28 -0.26 -9.73 -12.43
CA LEU A 28 0.90 -9.58 -11.56
C LEU A 28 0.68 -10.30 -10.22
N VAL A 29 -0.53 -10.22 -9.64
CA VAL A 29 -0.84 -10.92 -8.39
C VAL A 29 -0.62 -12.43 -8.54
N ARG A 30 -1.10 -13.03 -9.64
CA ARG A 30 -0.89 -14.46 -9.94
C ARG A 30 0.57 -14.81 -10.16
N GLU A 31 1.34 -13.96 -10.83
CA GLU A 31 2.78 -14.16 -11.00
C GLU A 31 3.51 -14.14 -9.66
N MET A 32 3.09 -13.24 -8.75
CA MET A 32 3.68 -13.12 -7.42
C MET A 32 3.35 -14.28 -6.47
N GLU A 33 2.25 -15.01 -6.68
CA GLU A 33 1.90 -16.20 -5.87
C GLU A 33 2.98 -17.29 -5.95
N GLU A 34 3.67 -17.39 -7.09
CA GLU A 34 4.73 -18.37 -7.35
C GLU A 34 6.14 -17.78 -7.13
N ASP A 35 6.25 -16.48 -6.82
CA ASP A 35 7.55 -15.81 -6.63
C ASP A 35 8.11 -16.11 -5.22
N PRO A 36 9.29 -16.75 -5.12
CA PRO A 36 9.87 -17.11 -3.82
C PRO A 36 10.28 -15.91 -2.96
N ILE A 37 10.40 -14.70 -3.53
CA ILE A 37 10.71 -13.47 -2.81
C ILE A 37 9.41 -12.81 -2.31
N GLY A 38 8.31 -12.93 -3.05
CA GLY A 38 6.98 -12.48 -2.64
C GLY A 38 6.78 -10.95 -2.59
N PHE A 39 7.76 -10.16 -3.01
CA PHE A 39 7.62 -8.70 -3.16
C PHE A 39 8.40 -8.15 -4.33
N ARG A 40 7.98 -6.96 -4.79
CA ARG A 40 8.55 -6.26 -5.95
C ARG A 40 9.32 -5.02 -5.48
N PRO A 41 10.67 -4.97 -5.63
CA PRO A 41 11.48 -3.84 -5.15
C PRO A 41 11.07 -2.49 -5.75
N ASP A 42 10.63 -2.49 -7.00
CA ASP A 42 10.14 -1.32 -7.72
C ASP A 42 8.83 -0.77 -7.11
N ILE A 43 7.89 -1.64 -6.76
CA ILE A 43 6.64 -1.24 -6.10
C ILE A 43 6.92 -0.79 -4.67
N TRP A 44 7.79 -1.50 -3.95
CA TRP A 44 8.20 -1.13 -2.59
C TRP A 44 8.82 0.27 -2.54
N LYS A 45 9.67 0.61 -3.52
CA LYS A 45 10.24 1.95 -3.65
C LYS A 45 9.17 3.02 -3.83
N LYS A 46 8.15 2.78 -4.66
CA LYS A 46 7.03 3.72 -4.82
C LYS A 46 6.26 3.94 -3.50
N MET A 47 6.04 2.88 -2.71
CA MET A 47 5.42 3.00 -1.39
C MET A 47 6.26 3.86 -0.43
N ALA A 48 7.59 3.73 -0.49
CA ALA A 48 8.49 4.57 0.30
C ALA A 48 8.46 6.04 -0.15
N GLU A 49 8.36 6.32 -1.46
CA GLU A 49 8.20 7.68 -2.00
C GLU A 49 6.87 8.33 -1.58
N LEU A 50 5.84 7.54 -1.30
CA LEU A 50 4.58 8.01 -0.70
C LEU A 50 4.67 8.23 0.82
N GLY A 51 5.84 8.02 1.43
CA GLY A 51 6.07 8.22 2.85
C GLY A 51 5.52 7.12 3.76
N TRP A 52 5.02 6.01 3.21
CA TRP A 52 4.30 5.00 4.01
C TRP A 52 5.17 4.31 5.05
N MET A 53 6.47 4.19 4.80
CA MET A 53 7.42 3.60 5.76
C MET A 53 7.59 4.47 7.02
N GLY A 54 7.30 5.77 6.93
CA GLY A 54 7.36 6.70 8.05
C GLY A 54 6.09 6.71 8.91
N LEU A 55 4.97 6.17 8.42
CA LEU A 55 3.68 6.25 9.13
C LEU A 55 3.67 5.56 10.51
N ILE A 56 4.57 4.59 10.71
CA ILE A 56 4.69 3.87 11.99
C ILE A 56 5.58 4.61 13.01
N ILE A 57 6.27 5.66 12.57
CA ILE A 57 7.17 6.43 13.41
C ILE A 57 6.39 7.65 13.93
N PRO A 58 6.20 7.78 15.25
CA PRO A 58 5.61 8.97 15.83
C PRO A 58 6.44 10.22 15.51
N GLU A 59 5.76 11.35 15.36
CA GLU A 59 6.40 12.67 15.27
C GLU A 59 7.06 13.11 16.59
#